data_AF-A0A953IT98-F1
#
_entry.id   AF-A0A953IT98-F1
#
_cell.length_a   1.000
_cell.length_b   1.000
_cell.length_c   1.000
_cell.angle_alpha   90.00
_cell.angle_beta   90.00
_cell.angle_gamma   90.00
#
_symmetry.space_group_name_H-M   'P 1'
#
loop_
_entity.id
_entity.type
_entity.pdbx_description
1 polymer ?
#
loop_
_entity_poly.entity_id
_entity_poly.type
_entity_poly.pdbx_seq_one_letter_code
_entity_poly.pdbx_strand_id
1 'polypeptide(L)'
;MQMSPETRYAFAWIALVVISVITIWFTVQRLEMVEAALSPRHSDYAIPVSISKLRGLPDYTAYMEVATWFQHHKQRPIAENILEASRVPILNPDYRLFVSGDDKGLVDLVYISFELFGSSVASIFVLVAVLANISIALYVFQFCRSAQKMALLVASLASFYVILFTFGITDQSTSIIEPRFIGFLGIVPLLHVVLTILDTRRLNLWSAVSATIQLAILMFVVHLRTSEMWQVLCILAACTTALLLKRDRRAALGAIAIMAVLGAATVAYRAQTYHRAYQTTDLMTRVLWHNAVMGLSVNQAIRDRFAMIPLEDATVTEAVRAHLSKTDQAEILKSLFSDPNYTGGNFAGFRWSAYEPKAREFYFHIVSEMPLEVLKTYFVLMPRIFIANLSYMSGYPIFQDSLWKGGTFETPEQRAQRQHYLNPLRPFALLVVGFAAILLAANAKPLDWSVAVAAALAIAGSAIPPVLVMPVFQYSQLMIMLVLTGCYLVLSFALAAGMRRLATASQTKVL
;
A
#
# COMPACT_ATOMS: atom_id res chain seq x y z
N MET A 1 -44.20 -11.07 -10.81
CA MET A 1 -43.13 -10.67 -11.76
C MET A 1 -41.96 -11.64 -11.63
N GLN A 2 -41.61 -12.39 -12.67
CA GLN A 2 -40.42 -13.27 -12.65
C GLN A 2 -39.16 -12.43 -12.92
N MET A 3 -38.16 -12.51 -12.04
CA MET A 3 -36.89 -11.81 -12.22
C MET A 3 -36.07 -12.45 -13.34
N SER A 4 -35.44 -11.63 -14.19
CA SER A 4 -34.55 -12.16 -15.23
C SER A 4 -33.38 -12.95 -14.60
N PRO A 5 -32.84 -13.98 -15.29
CA PRO A 5 -31.67 -14.72 -14.82
C PRO A 5 -30.50 -13.82 -14.45
N GLU A 6 -30.22 -12.79 -15.26
CA GLU A 6 -29.16 -11.81 -14.99
C GLU A 6 -29.35 -11.08 -13.66
N THR A 7 -30.59 -10.72 -13.34
CA THR A 7 -30.91 -10.06 -12.07
C THR A 7 -30.67 -11.01 -10.90
N ARG A 8 -31.07 -12.28 -11.03
CA ARG A 8 -30.81 -13.31 -10.00
C ARG A 8 -29.31 -13.52 -9.76
N TYR A 9 -28.51 -13.59 -10.82
CA TYR A 9 -27.05 -13.69 -10.69
C TYR A 9 -26.43 -12.46 -10.04
N ALA A 10 -26.92 -11.26 -10.38
CA ALA A 10 -26.45 -10.03 -9.75
C ALA A 10 -26.68 -10.05 -8.23
N PHE A 11 -27.86 -10.48 -7.76
CA PHE A 11 -28.13 -10.64 -6.33
C PHE A 11 -27.20 -11.66 -5.66
N ALA A 12 -26.93 -12.80 -6.30
CA ALA A 12 -26.01 -13.80 -5.77
C ALA A 12 -24.57 -13.26 -5.63
N TRP A 13 -24.10 -12.50 -6.63
CA TRP A 13 -22.79 -11.83 -6.54
C TRP A 13 -22.75 -10.78 -5.43
N ILE A 14 -23.80 -9.96 -5.29
CA ILE A 14 -23.90 -8.97 -4.23
C ILE A 14 -23.84 -9.64 -2.86
N ALA A 15 -24.62 -10.71 -2.66
CA ALA A 15 -24.61 -11.47 -1.41
C ALA A 15 -23.22 -12.03 -1.09
N LEU A 16 -22.53 -12.61 -2.08
CA LEU A 16 -21.18 -13.14 -1.91
C LEU A 16 -20.17 -12.06 -1.52
N VAL A 17 -20.26 -10.87 -2.12
CA VAL A 17 -19.43 -9.71 -1.75
C VAL A 17 -19.73 -9.24 -0.33
N VAL A 18 -21.01 -9.09 0.04
CA VAL A 18 -21.42 -8.67 1.39
C VAL A 18 -20.91 -9.65 2.45
N ILE A 19 -21.06 -10.96 2.24
CA ILE A 19 -20.53 -12.00 3.12
C ILE A 19 -19.00 -11.87 3.24
N SER A 20 -18.31 -11.67 2.12
CA SER A 20 -16.85 -11.47 2.11
C SER A 20 -16.42 -10.27 2.93
N VAL A 21 -17.09 -9.13 2.76
CA VAL A 21 -16.83 -7.88 3.49
C VAL A 21 -17.08 -8.06 4.99
N ILE A 22 -18.22 -8.63 5.38
CA ILE A 22 -18.54 -8.89 6.79
C ILE A 22 -17.49 -9.80 7.42
N THR A 23 -17.13 -10.89 6.77
CA THR A 23 -16.12 -11.82 7.28
C THR A 23 -14.75 -11.16 7.41
N ILE A 24 -14.34 -10.33 6.45
CA ILE A 24 -13.08 -9.57 6.51
C ILE A 24 -13.06 -8.68 7.75
N TRP A 25 -14.07 -7.83 7.94
CA TRP A 25 -14.10 -6.90 9.07
C TRP A 25 -14.23 -7.62 10.41
N PHE A 26 -15.03 -8.69 10.48
CA PHE A 26 -15.08 -9.54 11.67
C PHE A 26 -13.72 -10.19 11.97
N THR A 27 -12.97 -10.60 10.94
CA THR A 27 -11.64 -11.17 11.10
C THR A 27 -10.63 -10.12 11.57
N VAL A 28 -10.70 -8.89 11.05
CA VAL A 28 -9.87 -7.75 11.52
C VAL A 28 -10.07 -7.53 13.02
N GLN A 29 -11.32 -7.54 13.50
CA GLN A 29 -11.63 -7.41 14.93
C GLN A 29 -11.12 -8.62 15.73
N ARG A 30 -11.36 -9.84 15.25
CA ARG A 30 -10.92 -11.08 15.91
C ARG A 30 -9.39 -11.18 16.02
N LEU A 31 -8.66 -10.63 15.07
CA LEU A 31 -7.19 -10.58 15.08
C LEU A 31 -6.66 -9.40 15.90
N GLU A 32 -7.51 -8.71 16.65
CA GLU A 32 -7.16 -7.58 17.53
C GLU A 32 -6.40 -6.45 16.80
N MET A 33 -6.57 -6.37 15.48
CA MET A 33 -5.83 -5.42 14.64
C MET A 33 -6.17 -3.97 14.99
N VAL A 34 -7.35 -3.72 15.56
CA VAL A 34 -7.83 -2.39 15.99
C VAL A 34 -7.07 -1.89 17.21
N GLU A 35 -6.67 -2.80 18.09
CA GLU A 35 -5.96 -2.52 19.34
C GLU A 35 -4.44 -2.70 19.20
N ALA A 36 -4.01 -3.25 18.06
CA ALA A 36 -2.61 -3.52 17.80
C ALA A 36 -1.75 -2.25 17.87
N ALA A 37 -0.50 -2.44 18.33
CA ALA A 37 0.48 -1.36 18.43
C ALA A 37 0.64 -0.65 17.07
N LEU A 38 0.60 0.68 17.08
CA LEU A 38 0.77 1.48 15.87
C LEU A 38 2.25 1.61 15.53
N SER A 39 2.56 1.74 14.24
CA SER A 39 3.93 2.08 13.84
C SER A 39 4.35 3.47 14.34
N PRO A 40 5.67 3.69 14.49
CA PRO A 40 6.22 5.01 14.83
C PRO A 40 5.71 6.14 13.93
N ARG A 41 5.37 5.85 12.67
CA ARG A 41 4.79 6.84 11.75
C ARG A 41 3.46 7.43 12.23
N HIS A 42 2.65 6.62 12.92
CA HIS A 42 1.44 7.09 13.57
C HIS A 42 1.75 7.76 14.90
N SER A 43 2.40 7.03 15.81
CA SER A 43 2.57 7.46 17.20
C SER A 43 3.49 8.66 17.36
N ASP A 44 4.57 8.73 16.57
CA ASP A 44 5.62 9.74 16.73
C ASP A 44 5.37 10.96 15.82
N TYR A 45 4.54 10.81 14.76
CA TYR A 45 4.30 11.87 13.77
C TYR A 45 2.82 12.16 13.50
N ALA A 46 2.08 11.25 12.86
CA ALA A 46 0.76 11.58 12.32
C ALA A 46 -0.27 11.96 13.41
N ILE A 47 -0.26 11.25 14.54
CA ILE A 47 -1.15 11.53 15.68
C ILE A 47 -0.77 12.86 16.36
N PRO A 48 0.49 13.09 16.79
CA PRO A 48 0.90 14.39 17.36
C PRO A 48 0.55 15.60 16.49
N VAL A 49 0.78 15.51 15.17
CA VAL A 49 0.46 16.58 14.23
C VAL A 49 -1.05 16.78 14.13
N SER A 50 -1.83 15.70 14.04
CA SER A 50 -3.29 15.78 13.96
C SER A 50 -3.92 16.38 15.21
N ILE A 51 -3.42 16.02 16.40
CA ILE A 51 -3.84 16.63 17.68
C ILE A 51 -3.50 18.13 17.67
N SER A 52 -2.30 18.49 17.24
CA SER A 52 -1.89 19.90 17.14
C SER A 52 -2.77 20.69 16.17
N LYS A 53 -3.15 20.08 15.03
CA LYS A 53 -4.10 20.64 14.05
C LYS A 53 -5.49 20.87 14.64
N LEU A 54 -6.03 19.91 15.37
CA LEU A 54 -7.29 20.06 16.12
C LEU A 54 -7.23 21.16 17.18
N ARG A 55 -6.03 21.49 17.68
CA ARG A 55 -5.77 22.57 18.63
C ARG A 55 -5.45 23.91 17.97
N GLY A 56 -5.56 24.01 16.64
CA GLY A 56 -5.43 25.26 15.90
C GLY A 56 -4.09 25.48 15.19
N LEU A 57 -3.21 24.47 15.09
CA LEU A 57 -1.96 24.54 14.32
C LEU A 57 -2.12 23.92 12.91
N PRO A 58 -2.41 24.69 11.86
CA PRO A 58 -2.92 24.13 10.60
C PRO A 58 -1.86 23.49 9.70
N ASP A 59 -0.57 23.66 9.99
CA ASP A 59 0.49 23.66 8.98
C ASP A 59 1.34 22.37 8.90
N TYR A 60 0.77 21.23 9.30
CA TYR A 60 1.42 19.91 9.28
C TYR A 60 2.69 19.85 10.14
N THR A 61 2.76 20.70 11.15
CA THR A 61 3.73 20.59 12.23
C THR A 61 3.01 20.19 13.52
N ALA A 62 3.76 19.69 14.50
CA ALA A 62 3.22 19.45 15.83
C ALA A 62 3.79 20.47 16.81
N TYR A 63 3.00 20.86 17.81
CA TYR A 63 3.57 21.50 18.99
C TYR A 63 4.60 20.54 19.61
N MET A 64 5.79 21.05 19.94
CA MET A 64 6.85 20.17 20.41
C MET A 64 6.44 19.44 21.70
N GLU A 65 5.72 20.09 22.60
CA GLU A 65 5.25 19.49 23.85
C GLU A 65 4.33 18.29 23.60
N VAL A 66 3.46 18.38 22.60
CA VAL A 66 2.60 17.27 22.18
C VAL A 66 3.44 16.12 21.62
N ALA A 67 4.41 16.41 20.75
CA ALA A 67 5.25 15.38 20.16
C ALA A 67 6.17 14.70 21.19
N THR A 68 6.85 15.48 22.03
CA THR A 68 7.71 15.00 23.12
C THR A 68 6.93 14.16 24.12
N TRP A 69 5.65 14.46 24.36
CA TRP A 69 4.79 13.61 25.19
C TRP A 69 4.75 12.16 24.67
N PHE A 70 4.50 11.94 23.38
CA PHE A 70 4.49 10.60 22.79
C PHE A 70 5.87 9.94 22.84
N GLN A 71 6.94 10.71 22.65
CA GLN A 71 8.31 10.20 22.70
C GLN A 71 8.71 9.73 24.11
N HIS A 72 8.30 10.44 25.16
CA HIS A 72 8.60 10.07 26.54
C HIS A 72 7.68 8.97 27.11
N HIS A 73 6.48 8.79 26.55
CA HIS A 73 5.47 7.86 27.07
C HIS A 73 5.17 6.69 26.12
N LYS A 74 6.16 6.24 25.35
CA LYS A 74 6.01 5.13 24.38
C LYS A 74 5.50 3.81 24.99
N GLN A 75 5.70 3.62 26.29
CA GLN A 75 5.26 2.41 27.01
C GLN A 75 3.79 2.44 27.45
N ARG A 76 3.13 3.60 27.37
CA ARG A 76 1.71 3.72 27.75
C ARG A 76 0.81 3.26 26.61
N PRO A 77 -0.41 2.77 26.92
CA PRO A 77 -1.42 2.52 25.91
C PRO A 77 -1.65 3.77 25.05
N ILE A 78 -1.65 3.60 23.72
CA ILE A 78 -1.73 4.70 22.77
C ILE A 78 -3.02 5.54 22.95
N ALA A 79 -4.12 4.91 23.36
CA ALA A 79 -5.37 5.59 23.65
C ALA A 79 -5.25 6.61 24.80
N GLU A 80 -4.52 6.25 25.87
CA GLU A 80 -4.22 7.19 26.97
C GLU A 80 -3.33 8.32 26.49
N ASN A 81 -2.31 8.00 25.67
CA ASN A 81 -1.42 9.02 25.13
C ASN A 81 -2.16 10.04 24.27
N ILE A 82 -3.11 9.62 23.43
CA ILE A 82 -3.95 10.53 22.63
C ILE A 82 -4.75 11.46 23.54
N LEU A 83 -5.40 10.91 24.57
CA LEU A 83 -6.21 11.70 25.50
C LEU A 83 -5.37 12.71 26.28
N GLU A 84 -4.25 12.29 26.87
CA GLU A 84 -3.40 13.17 27.67
C GLU A 84 -2.69 14.22 26.79
N ALA A 85 -2.17 13.83 25.62
CA ALA A 85 -1.52 14.75 24.70
C ALA A 85 -2.46 15.88 24.22
N SER A 86 -3.77 15.61 24.13
CA SER A 86 -4.77 16.64 23.81
C SER A 86 -4.87 17.75 24.87
N ARG A 87 -4.43 17.46 26.11
CA ARG A 87 -4.51 18.35 27.28
C ARG A 87 -3.17 18.97 27.68
N VAL A 88 -2.06 18.49 27.12
CA VAL A 88 -0.72 19.03 27.41
C VAL A 88 -0.69 20.55 27.16
N PRO A 89 -0.26 21.38 28.12
CA PRO A 89 -0.18 22.83 27.92
C PRO A 89 0.85 23.17 26.84
N ILE A 90 0.49 24.09 25.94
CA ILE A 90 1.44 24.61 24.95
C ILE A 90 2.13 25.80 25.59
N LEU A 91 3.42 25.65 25.88
CA LEU A 91 4.22 26.69 26.54
C LEU A 91 4.89 27.59 25.49
N ASN A 92 5.34 26.99 24.38
CA ASN A 92 5.97 27.71 23.28
C ASN A 92 5.38 27.30 21.92
N PRO A 93 4.36 28.03 21.41
CA PRO A 93 3.72 27.75 20.13
C PRO A 93 4.64 27.80 18.90
N ASP A 94 5.78 28.49 19.01
CA ASP A 94 6.75 28.63 17.92
C ASP A 94 7.76 27.47 17.88
N TYR A 95 7.87 26.70 18.97
CA TYR A 95 8.73 25.52 19.00
C TYR A 95 7.98 24.29 18.49
N ARG A 96 8.30 23.90 17.27
CA ARG A 96 7.51 22.92 16.50
C ARG A 96 8.34 21.73 16.06
N LEU A 97 7.72 20.56 16.08
CA LEU A 97 8.26 19.37 15.43
C LEU A 97 7.84 19.36 13.95
N PHE A 98 8.82 19.15 13.07
CA PHE A 98 8.60 18.90 11.66
C PHE A 98 8.67 17.40 11.36
N VAL A 99 7.75 16.92 10.52
CA VAL A 99 7.77 15.55 10.02
C VAL A 99 8.78 15.46 8.88
N SER A 100 9.89 14.76 9.08
CA SER A 100 10.98 14.67 8.11
C SER A 100 10.98 13.31 7.40
N GLY A 101 11.28 13.27 6.10
CA GLY A 101 11.50 12.01 5.35
C GLY A 101 10.26 11.15 5.01
N ASP A 102 9.11 11.37 5.67
CA ASP A 102 7.87 10.62 5.43
C ASP A 102 6.78 11.43 4.71
N ASP A 103 5.84 10.74 4.06
CA ASP A 103 4.69 11.34 3.40
C ASP A 103 3.72 11.93 4.44
N LYS A 104 3.28 13.17 4.21
CA LYS A 104 2.46 13.94 5.17
C LYS A 104 0.96 13.62 5.06
N GLY A 105 0.51 12.95 4.01
CA GLY A 105 -0.92 12.64 3.85
C GLY A 105 -1.47 11.72 4.94
N LEU A 106 -0.63 10.93 5.61
CA LEU A 106 -1.05 10.15 6.78
C LEU A 106 -1.62 11.03 7.90
N VAL A 107 -1.13 12.27 8.04
CA VAL A 107 -1.69 13.27 8.97
C VAL A 107 -3.16 13.54 8.62
N ASP A 108 -3.51 13.69 7.35
CA ASP A 108 -4.89 13.95 6.95
C ASP A 108 -5.80 12.76 7.19
N LEU A 109 -5.30 11.53 6.99
CA LEU A 109 -6.06 10.34 7.38
C LEU A 109 -6.41 10.38 8.87
N VAL A 110 -5.43 10.62 9.74
CA VAL A 110 -5.63 10.65 11.20
C VAL A 110 -6.51 11.83 11.61
N TYR A 111 -6.24 13.02 11.06
CA TYR A 111 -7.01 14.24 11.33
C TYR A 111 -8.48 14.09 10.94
N ILE A 112 -8.78 13.66 9.71
CA ILE A 112 -10.16 13.45 9.24
C ILE A 112 -10.84 12.37 10.09
N SER A 113 -10.11 11.32 10.46
CA SER A 113 -10.64 10.26 11.33
C SER A 113 -11.04 10.82 12.70
N PHE A 114 -10.19 11.65 13.29
CA PHE A 114 -10.43 12.25 14.59
C PHE A 114 -11.57 13.27 14.55
N GLU A 115 -11.66 14.04 13.48
CA GLU A 115 -12.73 15.03 13.28
C GLU A 115 -14.09 14.36 13.11
N LEU A 116 -14.18 13.26 12.35
CA LEU A 116 -15.44 12.59 12.05
C LEU A 116 -15.91 11.61 13.15
N PHE A 117 -14.98 10.91 13.79
CA PHE A 117 -15.30 9.80 14.70
C PHE A 117 -14.71 9.95 16.11
N GLY A 118 -14.06 11.09 16.40
CA GLY A 118 -13.42 11.38 17.70
C GLY A 118 -11.95 10.97 17.76
N SER A 119 -11.18 11.52 18.71
CA SER A 119 -9.73 11.31 18.82
C SER A 119 -9.37 9.95 19.43
N SER A 120 -9.48 8.87 18.65
CA SER A 120 -9.13 7.51 19.06
C SER A 120 -8.47 6.72 17.93
N VAL A 121 -7.70 5.68 18.27
CA VAL A 121 -7.13 4.77 17.25
C VAL A 121 -8.23 4.08 16.44
N ALA A 122 -9.33 3.67 17.09
CA ALA A 122 -10.48 3.05 16.43
C ALA A 122 -11.07 3.95 15.33
N SER A 123 -11.04 5.26 15.50
CA SER A 123 -11.50 6.23 14.49
C SER A 123 -10.73 6.11 13.17
N ILE A 124 -9.42 5.84 13.23
CA ILE A 124 -8.58 5.64 12.04
C ILE A 124 -9.04 4.38 11.30
N PHE A 125 -9.30 3.29 12.03
CA PHE A 125 -9.86 2.07 11.45
C PHE A 125 -11.22 2.29 10.81
N VAL A 126 -12.11 3.03 11.48
CA VAL A 126 -13.44 3.32 10.97
C VAL A 126 -13.36 4.08 9.65
N LEU A 127 -12.51 5.12 9.54
CA LEU A 127 -12.33 5.84 8.28
C LEU A 127 -11.78 4.94 7.17
N VAL A 128 -10.74 4.14 7.47
CA VAL A 128 -10.16 3.18 6.51
C VAL A 128 -11.21 2.17 6.04
N ALA A 129 -12.04 1.66 6.94
CA ALA A 129 -13.14 0.76 6.60
C ALA A 129 -14.21 1.45 5.75
N VAL A 130 -14.59 2.68 6.07
CA VAL A 130 -15.57 3.47 5.29
C VAL A 130 -15.06 3.67 3.86
N LEU A 131 -13.81 4.10 3.68
CA LEU A 131 -13.22 4.32 2.36
C LEU A 131 -13.18 3.03 1.52
N ALA A 132 -12.74 1.92 2.13
CA ALA A 132 -12.73 0.62 1.47
C ALA A 132 -14.15 0.18 1.05
N ASN A 133 -15.13 0.30 1.95
CA ASN A 133 -16.51 -0.12 1.69
C ASN A 133 -17.21 0.76 0.64
N ILE A 134 -16.96 2.08 0.63
CA ILE A 134 -17.45 2.98 -0.44
C ILE A 134 -16.88 2.53 -1.80
N SER A 135 -15.59 2.26 -1.86
CA SER A 135 -14.95 1.79 -3.10
C SER A 135 -15.55 0.45 -3.59
N ILE A 136 -15.76 -0.50 -2.69
CA ILE A 136 -16.41 -1.79 -3.00
C ILE A 136 -17.84 -1.57 -3.47
N ALA A 137 -18.63 -0.74 -2.78
CA ALA A 137 -20.02 -0.47 -3.15
C ALA A 137 -20.15 0.15 -4.56
N LEU A 138 -19.29 1.11 -4.89
CA LEU A 138 -19.24 1.70 -6.24
C LEU A 138 -18.85 0.66 -7.30
N TYR A 139 -17.89 -0.23 -6.99
CA TYR A 139 -17.53 -1.34 -7.87
C TYR A 139 -18.72 -2.26 -8.14
N VAL A 140 -19.40 -2.70 -7.08
CA VAL A 140 -20.58 -3.57 -7.15
C VAL A 140 -21.68 -2.88 -7.96
N PHE A 141 -21.98 -1.61 -7.66
CA PHE A 141 -23.01 -0.84 -8.37
C PHE A 141 -22.77 -0.81 -9.88
N GLN A 142 -21.53 -0.53 -10.29
CA GLN A 142 -21.15 -0.45 -11.69
C GLN A 142 -21.13 -1.82 -12.40
N PHE A 143 -20.66 -2.86 -11.71
CA PHE A 143 -20.30 -4.14 -12.35
C PHE A 143 -21.14 -5.35 -11.90
N CYS A 144 -22.17 -5.20 -11.07
CA CYS A 144 -23.02 -6.29 -10.56
C CYS A 144 -23.60 -7.21 -11.64
N ARG A 145 -23.81 -6.70 -12.86
CA ARG A 145 -24.31 -7.48 -14.01
C ARG A 145 -23.22 -8.21 -14.82
N SER A 146 -21.95 -8.01 -14.48
CA SER A 146 -20.81 -8.66 -15.13
C SER A 146 -20.18 -9.69 -14.21
N ALA A 147 -20.54 -10.96 -14.38
CA ALA A 147 -20.04 -12.04 -13.52
C ALA A 147 -18.51 -12.11 -13.45
N GLN A 148 -17.81 -11.80 -14.54
CA GLN A 148 -16.36 -11.87 -14.59
C GLN A 148 -15.67 -10.73 -13.84
N LYS A 149 -16.24 -9.52 -13.90
CA LYS A 149 -15.76 -8.37 -13.12
C LYS A 149 -16.06 -8.58 -11.64
N MET A 150 -17.24 -9.10 -11.32
CA MET A 150 -17.57 -9.51 -9.94
C MET A 150 -16.66 -10.62 -9.42
N ALA A 151 -16.28 -11.59 -10.25
CA ALA A 151 -15.32 -12.63 -9.88
C ALA A 151 -13.93 -12.05 -9.56
N LEU A 152 -13.47 -11.02 -10.29
CA LEU A 152 -12.23 -10.32 -9.98
C LEU A 152 -12.30 -9.63 -8.61
N LEU A 153 -13.38 -8.89 -8.33
CA LEU A 153 -13.59 -8.28 -7.00
C LEU A 153 -13.59 -9.33 -5.89
N VAL A 154 -14.32 -10.42 -6.08
CA VAL A 154 -14.40 -11.52 -5.10
C VAL A 154 -13.04 -12.19 -4.89
N ALA A 155 -12.26 -12.40 -5.96
CA ALA A 155 -10.90 -12.91 -5.85
C ALA A 155 -9.98 -11.95 -5.07
N SER A 156 -10.13 -10.63 -5.26
CA SER A 156 -9.40 -9.62 -4.49
C SER A 156 -9.78 -9.63 -3.01
N LEU A 157 -11.08 -9.74 -2.69
CA LEU A 157 -11.55 -9.83 -1.30
C LEU A 157 -11.09 -11.12 -0.62
N ALA A 158 -11.14 -12.27 -1.32
CA ALA A 158 -10.61 -13.53 -0.81
C ALA A 158 -9.11 -13.45 -0.53
N SER A 159 -8.35 -12.76 -1.40
CA SER A 159 -6.92 -12.52 -1.19
C SER A 159 -6.64 -11.61 -0.02
N PHE A 160 -7.43 -10.53 0.14
CA PHE A 160 -7.31 -9.64 1.28
C PHE A 160 -7.56 -10.39 2.59
N TYR A 161 -8.62 -11.20 2.64
CA TYR A 161 -8.92 -12.07 3.78
C TYR A 161 -7.74 -12.97 4.15
N VAL A 162 -7.08 -13.60 3.17
CA VAL A 162 -5.92 -14.46 3.44
C VAL A 162 -4.72 -13.67 3.97
N ILE A 163 -4.51 -12.46 3.46
CA ILE A 163 -3.42 -11.57 3.88
C ILE A 163 -3.60 -11.04 5.30
N LEU A 164 -4.83 -10.94 5.81
CA LEU A 164 -5.08 -10.55 7.21
C LEU A 164 -4.29 -11.41 8.21
N PHE A 165 -4.06 -12.68 7.90
CA PHE A 165 -3.31 -13.58 8.77
C PHE A 165 -1.79 -13.47 8.63
N THR A 166 -1.29 -12.46 7.91
CA THR A 166 0.16 -12.16 7.84
C THR A 166 0.55 -10.95 8.68
N PHE A 167 -0.43 -10.21 9.23
CA PHE A 167 -0.15 -9.15 10.18
C PHE A 167 0.23 -9.73 11.54
N GLY A 168 1.01 -8.98 12.31
CA GLY A 168 1.60 -9.42 13.58
C GLY A 168 2.93 -10.15 13.41
N ILE A 169 3.26 -10.68 12.23
CA ILE A 169 4.53 -11.37 11.97
C ILE A 169 5.74 -10.47 12.24
N THR A 170 5.60 -9.17 11.98
CA THR A 170 6.63 -8.16 12.29
C THR A 170 5.99 -7.00 13.05
N ASP A 171 6.74 -6.37 13.95
CA ASP A 171 6.39 -5.12 14.63
C ASP A 171 6.05 -3.95 13.68
N GLN A 172 6.53 -3.99 12.44
CA GLN A 172 6.22 -3.01 11.39
C GLN A 172 5.00 -3.36 10.53
N SER A 173 4.26 -4.44 10.84
CA SER A 173 3.06 -4.89 10.13
C SER A 173 2.06 -5.49 11.10
N THR A 174 1.66 -4.73 12.10
CA THR A 174 0.73 -5.18 13.15
C THR A 174 -0.74 -5.06 12.74
N SER A 175 -1.06 -4.17 11.79
CA SER A 175 -2.43 -3.87 11.43
C SER A 175 -2.63 -3.39 10.00
N ILE A 176 -3.87 -3.46 9.49
CA ILE A 176 -4.25 -3.00 8.15
C ILE A 176 -4.11 -1.48 7.96
N ILE A 177 -4.10 -0.70 9.04
CA ILE A 177 -3.85 0.75 8.97
C ILE A 177 -2.36 1.08 8.88
N GLU A 178 -1.48 0.08 8.95
CA GLU A 178 -0.04 0.28 8.82
C GLU A 178 0.27 1.07 7.55
N PRO A 179 1.09 2.15 7.62
CA PRO A 179 1.32 2.99 6.46
C PRO A 179 1.97 2.24 5.31
N ARG A 180 2.64 1.11 5.55
CA ARG A 180 3.21 0.27 4.48
C ARG A 180 2.18 -0.58 3.76
N PHE A 181 1.02 -0.85 4.38
CA PHE A 181 -0.03 -1.65 3.77
C PHE A 181 -1.24 -0.83 3.31
N ILE A 182 -1.41 0.41 3.78
CA ILE A 182 -2.55 1.30 3.48
C ILE A 182 -2.86 1.47 1.98
N GLY A 183 -1.88 1.20 1.11
CA GLY A 183 -2.05 1.11 -0.34
C GLY A 183 -3.13 0.14 -0.81
N PHE A 184 -3.55 -0.83 0.02
CA PHE A 184 -4.67 -1.73 -0.27
C PHE A 184 -5.98 -1.00 -0.56
N LEU A 185 -6.18 0.18 0.05
CA LEU A 185 -7.34 1.04 -0.23
C LEU A 185 -7.43 1.46 -1.71
N GLY A 186 -6.30 1.48 -2.41
CA GLY A 186 -6.22 1.84 -3.82
C GLY A 186 -6.45 0.67 -4.80
N ILE A 187 -6.49 -0.58 -4.32
CA ILE A 187 -6.68 -1.76 -5.20
C ILE A 187 -8.05 -1.76 -5.88
N VAL A 188 -9.13 -1.67 -5.12
CA VAL A 188 -10.49 -1.69 -5.70
C VAL A 188 -10.72 -0.47 -6.62
N PRO A 189 -10.30 0.76 -6.25
CA PRO A 189 -10.31 1.90 -7.15
C PRO A 189 -9.53 1.67 -8.45
N LEU A 190 -8.31 1.13 -8.35
CA LEU A 190 -7.47 0.80 -9.49
C LEU A 190 -8.19 -0.16 -10.44
N LEU A 191 -8.65 -1.30 -9.93
CA LEU A 191 -9.35 -2.31 -10.72
C LEU A 191 -10.62 -1.75 -11.34
N HIS A 192 -11.39 -0.94 -10.60
CA HIS A 192 -12.59 -0.29 -11.11
C HIS A 192 -12.27 0.62 -12.30
N VAL A 193 -11.31 1.54 -12.14
CA VAL A 193 -10.97 2.54 -13.16
C VAL A 193 -10.38 1.87 -14.40
N VAL A 194 -9.46 0.92 -14.23
CA VAL A 194 -8.88 0.16 -15.35
C VAL A 194 -9.99 -0.58 -16.11
N LEU A 195 -10.89 -1.27 -15.41
CA LEU A 195 -12.00 -1.96 -16.05
C LEU A 195 -12.96 -1.00 -16.78
N THR A 196 -13.21 0.20 -16.25
CA THR A 196 -14.03 1.21 -16.93
C THR A 196 -13.36 1.75 -18.19
N ILE A 197 -12.05 1.96 -18.18
CA ILE A 197 -11.26 2.41 -19.34
C ILE A 197 -11.24 1.35 -20.45
N LEU A 198 -11.08 0.08 -20.06
CA LEU A 198 -10.95 -1.04 -21.00
C LEU A 198 -12.31 -1.63 -21.43
N ASP A 199 -13.42 -1.25 -20.79
CA ASP A 199 -14.75 -1.68 -21.19
C ASP A 199 -15.08 -1.14 -22.60
N THR A 200 -15.92 -1.89 -23.32
CA THR A 200 -16.44 -1.49 -24.63
C THR A 200 -17.76 -0.71 -24.51
N ARG A 201 -18.37 -0.72 -23.32
CA ARG A 201 -19.58 0.04 -23.03
C ARG A 201 -19.28 1.52 -23.01
N ARG A 202 -20.19 2.32 -23.61
CA ARG A 202 -20.08 3.78 -23.59
C ARG A 202 -20.10 4.31 -22.16
N LEU A 203 -19.19 5.22 -21.84
CA LEU A 203 -19.19 5.98 -20.60
C LEU A 203 -20.54 6.73 -20.43
N ASN A 204 -21.28 6.42 -19.37
CA ASN A 204 -22.47 7.16 -18.95
C ASN A 204 -22.14 8.02 -17.72
N LEU A 205 -23.08 8.89 -17.31
CA LEU A 205 -22.88 9.82 -16.18
C LEU A 205 -22.51 9.07 -14.89
N TRP A 206 -23.22 8.00 -14.55
CA TRP A 206 -22.96 7.21 -13.34
C TRP A 206 -21.60 6.53 -13.35
N SER A 207 -21.16 6.02 -14.53
CA SER A 207 -19.82 5.48 -14.72
C SER A 207 -18.76 6.57 -14.50
N ALA A 208 -18.99 7.77 -15.01
CA ALA A 208 -18.08 8.90 -14.85
C ALA A 208 -17.99 9.38 -13.39
N VAL A 209 -19.13 9.51 -12.71
CA VAL A 209 -19.18 9.87 -11.28
C VAL A 209 -18.48 8.81 -10.43
N SER A 210 -18.81 7.53 -10.63
CA SER A 210 -18.17 6.42 -9.90
C SER A 210 -16.66 6.39 -10.15
N ALA A 211 -16.21 6.55 -11.41
CA ALA A 211 -14.79 6.60 -11.73
C ALA A 211 -14.09 7.82 -11.11
N THR A 212 -14.77 8.96 -11.02
CA THR A 212 -14.23 10.17 -10.37
C THR A 212 -14.03 9.95 -8.88
N ILE A 213 -15.01 9.38 -8.18
CA ILE A 213 -14.89 9.07 -6.74
C ILE A 213 -13.77 8.05 -6.50
N GLN A 214 -13.68 7.01 -7.34
CA GLN A 214 -12.61 6.01 -7.25
C GLN A 214 -11.23 6.64 -7.48
N LEU A 215 -11.09 7.51 -8.49
CA LEU A 215 -9.85 8.25 -8.71
C LEU A 215 -9.52 9.19 -7.53
N ALA A 216 -10.52 9.81 -6.90
CA ALA A 216 -10.31 10.63 -5.71
C ALA A 216 -9.77 9.80 -4.53
N ILE A 217 -10.35 8.62 -4.27
CA ILE A 217 -9.84 7.68 -3.24
C ILE A 217 -8.41 7.25 -3.57
N LEU A 218 -8.12 6.89 -4.83
CA LEU A 218 -6.78 6.48 -5.24
C LEU A 218 -5.76 7.61 -5.10
N MET A 219 -6.11 8.83 -5.51
CA MET A 219 -5.23 9.99 -5.35
C MET A 219 -5.03 10.35 -3.88
N PHE A 220 -6.05 10.15 -3.03
CA PHE A 220 -5.90 10.24 -1.59
C PHE A 220 -4.89 9.20 -1.08
N VAL A 221 -4.96 7.94 -1.51
CA VAL A 221 -3.99 6.90 -1.16
C VAL A 221 -2.56 7.25 -1.61
N VAL A 222 -2.38 7.78 -2.82
CA VAL A 222 -1.08 8.29 -3.30
C VAL A 222 -0.59 9.46 -2.45
N HIS A 223 -1.51 10.29 -1.96
CA HIS A 223 -1.18 11.37 -1.04
C HIS A 223 -0.79 10.87 0.35
N LEU A 224 -1.46 9.83 0.87
CA LEU A 224 -1.06 9.13 2.10
C LEU A 224 0.36 8.57 1.96
N ARG A 225 0.68 8.04 0.77
CA ARG A 225 1.93 7.35 0.50
C ARG A 225 2.31 7.41 -0.98
N THR A 226 3.35 8.17 -1.30
CA THR A 226 3.80 8.37 -2.69
C THR A 226 4.28 7.08 -3.37
N SER A 227 4.70 6.03 -2.64
CA SER A 227 5.04 4.74 -3.25
C SER A 227 3.87 4.06 -3.93
N GLU A 228 2.62 4.46 -3.65
CA GLU A 228 1.45 3.94 -4.35
C GLU A 228 1.28 4.54 -5.75
N MET A 229 2.21 5.39 -6.21
CA MET A 229 2.20 5.96 -7.56
C MET A 229 2.25 4.89 -8.67
N TRP A 230 2.69 3.66 -8.38
CA TRP A 230 2.59 2.54 -9.33
C TRP A 230 1.14 2.29 -9.78
N GLN A 231 0.15 2.57 -8.94
CA GLN A 231 -1.27 2.41 -9.28
C GLN A 231 -1.70 3.42 -10.36
N VAL A 232 -1.20 4.66 -10.29
CA VAL A 232 -1.40 5.68 -11.33
C VAL A 232 -0.74 5.24 -12.64
N LEU A 233 0.47 4.67 -12.58
CA LEU A 233 1.16 4.13 -13.76
C LEU A 233 0.35 3.01 -14.44
N CYS A 234 -0.29 2.12 -13.66
CA CYS A 234 -1.20 1.09 -14.20
C CYS A 234 -2.40 1.70 -14.92
N ILE A 235 -3.00 2.78 -14.39
CA ILE A 235 -4.11 3.47 -15.05
C ILE A 235 -3.63 4.13 -16.34
N LEU A 236 -2.46 4.79 -16.33
CA LEU A 236 -1.88 5.39 -17.54
C LEU A 236 -1.55 4.34 -18.61
N ALA A 237 -1.06 3.16 -18.19
CA ALA A 237 -0.87 2.02 -19.08
C ALA A 237 -2.20 1.57 -19.70
N ALA A 238 -3.26 1.43 -18.89
CA ALA A 238 -4.60 1.08 -19.38
C ALA A 238 -5.17 2.13 -20.35
N CYS A 239 -5.01 3.44 -20.05
CA CYS A 239 -5.38 4.52 -20.95
C CYS A 239 -4.63 4.42 -22.29
N THR A 240 -3.31 4.20 -22.24
CA THR A 240 -2.48 4.04 -23.44
C THR A 240 -2.95 2.84 -24.26
N THR A 241 -3.19 1.69 -23.63
CA THR A 241 -3.75 0.50 -24.28
C THR A 241 -5.10 0.78 -24.92
N ALA A 242 -6.03 1.45 -24.22
CA ALA A 242 -7.34 1.79 -24.77
C ALA A 242 -7.24 2.73 -25.99
N LEU A 243 -6.36 3.72 -25.94
CA LEU A 243 -6.13 4.66 -27.05
C LEU A 243 -5.52 3.96 -28.27
N LEU A 244 -4.50 3.12 -28.07
CA LEU A 244 -3.83 2.36 -29.13
C LEU A 244 -4.79 1.35 -29.79
N LEU A 245 -5.62 0.67 -29.00
CA LEU A 245 -6.64 -0.25 -29.48
C LEU A 245 -7.90 0.46 -30.02
N LYS A 246 -7.91 1.79 -30.08
CA LYS A 246 -9.05 2.64 -30.50
C LYS A 246 -10.37 2.27 -29.79
N ARG A 247 -10.28 1.89 -28.51
CA ARG A 247 -11.43 1.63 -27.63
C ARG A 247 -11.97 2.95 -27.07
N ASP A 248 -12.79 2.93 -26.02
CA ASP A 248 -13.47 4.12 -25.49
C ASP A 248 -12.49 5.25 -25.12
N ARG A 249 -12.17 6.09 -26.12
CA ARG A 249 -11.22 7.21 -26.00
C ARG A 249 -11.72 8.23 -24.98
N ARG A 250 -13.03 8.35 -24.78
CA ARG A 250 -13.62 9.29 -23.83
C ARG A 250 -13.34 8.84 -22.41
N ALA A 251 -13.46 7.54 -22.13
CA ALA A 251 -13.10 6.99 -20.82
C ALA A 251 -11.60 7.20 -20.52
N ALA A 252 -10.71 6.89 -21.47
CA ALA A 252 -9.27 7.08 -21.30
C ALA A 252 -8.87 8.55 -21.09
N LEU A 253 -9.32 9.45 -21.98
CA LEU A 253 -9.02 10.89 -21.87
C LEU A 253 -9.66 11.51 -20.63
N GLY A 254 -10.88 11.08 -20.28
CA GLY A 254 -11.57 11.51 -19.07
C GLY A 254 -10.81 11.12 -17.81
N ALA A 255 -10.32 9.89 -17.72
CA ALA A 255 -9.50 9.44 -16.60
C ALA A 255 -8.19 10.24 -16.49
N ILE A 256 -7.50 10.50 -17.60
CA ILE A 256 -6.29 11.35 -17.64
C ILE A 256 -6.61 12.76 -17.13
N ALA A 257 -7.69 13.38 -17.64
CA ALA A 257 -8.09 14.72 -17.24
C ALA A 257 -8.43 14.80 -15.74
N ILE A 258 -9.22 13.84 -15.24
CA ILE A 258 -9.58 13.79 -13.80
C ILE A 258 -8.32 13.60 -12.95
N MET A 259 -7.41 12.68 -13.31
CA MET A 259 -6.15 12.50 -12.57
C MET A 259 -5.29 13.76 -12.59
N ALA A 260 -5.20 14.47 -13.72
CA ALA A 260 -4.48 15.73 -13.81
C ALA A 260 -5.09 16.80 -12.90
N VAL A 261 -6.42 16.93 -12.88
CA VAL A 261 -7.14 17.87 -12.00
C VAL A 261 -6.93 17.51 -10.53
N LEU A 262 -7.10 16.25 -10.14
CA LEU A 262 -6.89 15.80 -8.75
C LEU A 262 -5.43 15.94 -8.32
N GLY A 263 -4.48 15.67 -9.23
CA GLY A 263 -3.05 15.88 -9.00
C GLY A 263 -2.75 17.36 -8.78
N ALA A 264 -3.24 18.24 -9.64
CA ALA A 264 -3.10 19.69 -9.50
C ALA A 264 -3.75 20.21 -8.20
N ALA A 265 -4.95 19.72 -7.86
CA ALA A 265 -5.62 20.03 -6.61
C ALA A 265 -4.81 19.58 -5.39
N THR A 266 -4.18 18.40 -5.44
CA THR A 266 -3.30 17.90 -4.38
C THR A 266 -2.05 18.78 -4.23
N VAL A 267 -1.45 19.22 -5.34
CA VAL A 267 -0.30 20.15 -5.32
C VAL A 267 -0.71 21.51 -4.75
N ALA A 268 -1.84 22.07 -5.19
CA ALA A 268 -2.37 23.33 -4.69
C ALA A 268 -2.71 23.25 -3.20
N TYR A 269 -3.33 22.15 -2.77
CA TYR A 269 -3.61 21.87 -1.37
C TYR A 269 -2.33 21.89 -0.53
N ARG A 270 -1.30 21.12 -0.91
CA ARG A 270 0.00 21.11 -0.22
C ARG A 270 0.64 22.50 -0.19
N ALA A 271 0.52 23.26 -1.29
CA ALA A 271 1.06 24.61 -1.37
C ALA A 271 0.41 25.57 -0.35
N GLN A 272 -0.88 25.39 -0.07
CA GLN A 272 -1.67 26.25 0.82
C GLN A 272 -1.61 25.82 2.28
N THR A 273 -1.62 24.51 2.55
CA THR A 273 -1.80 23.99 3.91
C THR A 273 -0.52 23.58 4.59
N TYR A 274 0.54 23.24 3.86
CA TYR A 274 1.80 22.84 4.51
C TYR A 274 2.57 24.06 4.97
N HIS A 275 3.25 23.94 6.12
CA HIS A 275 4.19 24.97 6.55
C HIS A 275 5.21 25.27 5.44
N ARG A 276 5.51 26.56 5.22
CA ARG A 276 6.41 27.01 4.14
C ARG A 276 7.76 26.30 4.17
N ALA A 277 8.25 25.92 5.35
CA ALA A 277 9.47 25.14 5.48
C ALA A 277 9.44 23.83 4.68
N TYR A 278 8.31 23.12 4.56
CA TYR A 278 8.25 21.92 3.72
C TYR A 278 8.46 22.19 2.22
N GLN A 279 8.31 23.45 1.78
CA GLN A 279 8.49 23.88 0.40
C GLN A 279 9.86 24.53 0.18
N THR A 280 10.36 25.26 1.17
CA THR A 280 11.58 26.08 1.05
C THR A 280 12.79 25.50 1.78
N THR A 281 12.58 24.64 2.76
CA THR A 281 13.65 23.99 3.54
C THR A 281 13.77 22.53 3.17
N ASP A 282 14.85 21.90 3.59
CA ASP A 282 15.23 20.57 3.13
C ASP A 282 14.39 19.40 3.67
N LEU A 283 13.18 19.68 4.14
CA LEU A 283 12.24 18.74 4.72
C LEU A 283 11.40 18.07 3.64
N MET A 284 12.06 17.31 2.76
CA MET A 284 11.38 16.56 1.69
C MET A 284 10.31 15.60 2.24
N THR A 285 9.27 15.37 1.43
CA THR A 285 8.16 14.45 1.79
C THR A 285 8.51 12.98 1.60
N ARG A 286 9.52 12.63 0.79
CA ARG A 286 9.92 11.24 0.62
C ARG A 286 11.32 11.12 0.02
N VAL A 287 12.05 10.09 0.42
CA VAL A 287 13.42 9.82 -0.01
C VAL A 287 13.43 8.64 -0.98
N LEU A 288 13.58 8.90 -2.29
CA LEU A 288 13.52 7.85 -3.31
C LEU A 288 14.88 7.17 -3.46
N TRP A 289 15.92 7.97 -3.65
CA TRP A 289 17.26 7.48 -3.91
C TRP A 289 17.91 6.89 -2.69
N HIS A 290 17.62 7.42 -1.50
CA HIS A 290 17.99 6.77 -0.24
C HIS A 290 17.51 5.32 -0.19
N ASN A 291 16.21 5.11 -0.44
CA ASN A 291 15.62 3.78 -0.44
C ASN A 291 16.16 2.89 -1.57
N ALA A 292 16.51 3.46 -2.73
CA ALA A 292 17.14 2.71 -3.81
C ALA A 292 18.56 2.23 -3.45
N VAL A 293 19.39 3.08 -2.84
CA VAL A 293 20.72 2.70 -2.32
C VAL A 293 20.57 1.66 -1.22
N MET A 294 19.60 1.85 -0.33
CA MET A 294 19.26 0.87 0.70
C MET A 294 18.86 -0.48 0.08
N GLY A 295 18.11 -0.49 -1.02
CA GLY A 295 17.81 -1.71 -1.78
C GLY A 295 19.07 -2.42 -2.30
N LEU A 296 20.10 -1.69 -2.73
CA LEU A 296 21.36 -2.28 -3.19
C LEU A 296 22.16 -2.94 -2.06
N SER A 297 21.95 -2.50 -0.81
CA SER A 297 22.60 -3.09 0.37
C SER A 297 22.18 -4.54 0.65
N VAL A 298 21.21 -5.12 -0.04
CA VAL A 298 20.93 -6.57 0.10
C VAL A 298 22.03 -7.44 -0.53
N ASN A 299 22.82 -6.90 -1.45
CA ASN A 299 23.94 -7.61 -2.06
C ASN A 299 25.19 -7.51 -1.18
N GLN A 300 25.71 -8.66 -0.77
CA GLN A 300 26.91 -8.74 0.07
C GLN A 300 28.13 -8.06 -0.57
N ALA A 301 28.38 -8.24 -1.86
CA ALA A 301 29.54 -7.64 -2.52
C ALA A 301 29.48 -6.09 -2.49
N ILE A 302 28.29 -5.53 -2.71
CA ILE A 302 28.06 -4.08 -2.63
C ILE A 302 28.22 -3.61 -1.18
N ARG A 303 27.65 -4.34 -0.20
CA ARG A 303 27.81 -4.01 1.23
C ARG A 303 29.25 -3.97 1.66
N ASP A 304 30.02 -5.01 1.35
CA ASP A 304 31.40 -5.12 1.78
C ASP A 304 32.25 -4.02 1.14
N ARG A 305 31.94 -3.65 -0.12
CA ARG A 305 32.63 -2.57 -0.84
C ARG A 305 32.36 -1.19 -0.24
N PHE A 306 31.11 -0.91 0.14
CA PHE A 306 30.67 0.43 0.57
C PHE A 306 30.36 0.52 2.07
N ALA A 307 30.75 -0.49 2.86
CA ALA A 307 30.55 -0.58 4.31
C ALA A 307 29.09 -0.38 4.76
N MET A 308 28.13 -0.96 4.02
CA MET A 308 26.70 -0.86 4.34
C MET A 308 26.19 -2.09 5.10
N ILE A 309 25.22 -1.88 6.00
CA ILE A 309 24.40 -2.95 6.60
C ILE A 309 23.08 -3.03 5.81
N PRO A 310 22.52 -4.25 5.58
CA PRO A 310 21.28 -4.38 4.84
C PRO A 310 20.15 -3.58 5.47
N LEU A 311 19.46 -2.81 4.64
CA LEU A 311 18.16 -2.22 4.97
C LEU A 311 18.18 -1.32 6.20
N GLU A 312 19.31 -0.66 6.46
CA GLU A 312 19.50 0.23 7.61
C GLU A 312 19.81 1.66 7.15
N ASP A 313 18.94 2.61 7.52
CA ASP A 313 19.06 4.02 7.12
C ASP A 313 20.44 4.60 7.53
N ALA A 314 20.90 4.29 8.75
CA ALA A 314 22.18 4.71 9.33
C ALA A 314 23.35 4.52 8.36
N THR A 315 23.55 3.28 7.93
CA THR A 315 24.74 2.89 7.19
C THR A 315 24.70 3.35 5.75
N VAL A 316 23.50 3.49 5.18
CA VAL A 316 23.30 4.09 3.85
C VAL A 316 23.69 5.56 3.87
N THR A 317 23.28 6.31 4.91
CA THR A 317 23.70 7.72 5.03
C THR A 317 25.19 7.89 5.25
N GLU A 318 25.82 7.02 6.07
CA GLU A 318 27.27 7.02 6.28
C GLU A 318 28.04 6.61 5.02
N ALA A 319 27.52 5.69 4.21
CA ALA A 319 28.12 5.35 2.92
C ALA A 319 28.10 6.54 1.94
N VAL A 320 26.99 7.28 1.88
CA VAL A 320 26.91 8.53 1.11
C VAL A 320 27.88 9.58 1.66
N ARG A 321 27.95 9.73 2.99
CA ARG A 321 28.90 10.64 3.66
C ARG A 321 30.35 10.32 3.28
N ALA A 322 30.72 9.04 3.33
CA ALA A 322 32.05 8.56 2.96
C ALA A 322 32.35 8.81 1.47
N HIS A 323 31.37 8.66 0.59
CA HIS A 323 31.51 9.01 -0.82
C HIS A 323 31.76 10.51 -1.03
N LEU A 324 30.98 11.37 -0.39
CA LEU A 324 31.14 12.83 -0.45
C LEU A 324 32.51 13.30 0.08
N SER A 325 33.01 12.63 1.12
CA SER A 325 34.35 12.92 1.65
C SER A 325 35.47 12.58 0.66
N LYS A 326 35.26 11.62 -0.25
CA LYS A 326 36.25 11.23 -1.27
C LYS A 326 36.22 12.12 -2.50
N THR A 327 35.11 12.83 -2.75
CA THR A 327 34.92 13.69 -3.93
C THR A 327 35.17 15.18 -3.66
N ASP A 328 35.86 15.49 -2.56
CA ASP A 328 36.22 16.86 -2.14
C ASP A 328 35.01 17.81 -1.95
N GLN A 329 33.87 17.25 -1.52
CA GLN A 329 32.64 18.02 -1.27
C GLN A 329 32.49 18.42 0.21
N ALA A 330 33.57 18.92 0.82
CA ALA A 330 33.65 19.20 2.27
C ALA A 330 32.57 20.18 2.77
N GLU A 331 32.27 21.23 2.02
CA GLU A 331 31.23 22.20 2.38
C GLU A 331 29.83 21.57 2.39
N ILE A 332 29.53 20.72 1.40
CA ILE A 332 28.26 19.99 1.33
C ILE A 332 28.16 19.02 2.51
N LEU A 333 29.24 18.30 2.80
CA LEU A 333 29.33 17.37 3.91
C LEU A 333 29.00 18.06 5.24
N LYS A 334 29.64 19.20 5.52
CA LYS A 334 29.42 20.00 6.72
C LYS A 334 27.98 20.50 6.80
N SER A 335 27.38 20.84 5.66
CA SER A 335 26.00 21.33 5.60
C SER A 335 24.92 20.26 5.78
N LEU A 336 25.21 19.01 5.37
CA LEU A 336 24.28 17.87 5.45
C LEU A 336 24.37 17.14 6.80
N PHE A 337 25.59 17.06 7.34
CA PHE A 337 25.92 16.31 8.56
C PHE A 337 26.47 17.25 9.63
N SER A 338 25.77 18.37 9.87
CA SER A 338 26.20 19.43 10.78
C SER A 338 26.11 19.05 12.26
N ASP A 339 25.27 18.08 12.61
CA ASP A 339 25.13 17.60 13.99
C ASP A 339 26.26 16.59 14.30
N PRO A 340 27.17 16.90 15.24
CA PRO A 340 28.20 15.95 15.67
C PRO A 340 27.61 14.71 16.35
N ASN A 341 26.38 14.80 16.87
CA ASN A 341 25.61 13.69 17.43
C ASN A 341 24.72 13.01 16.39
N TYR A 342 25.04 13.12 15.10
CA TYR A 342 24.46 12.28 14.06
C TYR A 342 24.81 10.81 14.34
N THR A 343 24.04 10.17 15.22
CA THR A 343 24.16 8.76 15.56
C THR A 343 23.05 8.03 14.81
N GLY A 344 23.31 7.66 13.56
CA GLY A 344 22.66 6.58 12.77
C GLY A 344 21.12 6.48 12.67
N GLY A 345 20.34 7.31 13.32
CA GLY A 345 18.88 7.10 13.40
C GLY A 345 18.11 8.31 13.92
N ASN A 346 18.80 9.30 14.48
CA ASN A 346 18.19 10.59 14.74
C ASN A 346 18.27 11.47 13.48
N PHE A 347 17.20 11.49 12.71
CA PHE A 347 17.05 12.34 11.52
C PHE A 347 16.40 13.71 11.83
N ALA A 348 16.31 14.09 13.10
CA ALA A 348 15.85 15.42 13.48
C ALA A 348 16.77 16.47 12.87
N GLY A 349 16.20 17.40 12.09
CA GLY A 349 16.96 18.43 11.38
C GLY A 349 17.75 17.92 10.16
N PHE A 350 17.66 16.64 9.79
CA PHE A 350 18.35 16.11 8.62
C PHE A 350 17.79 16.70 7.31
N ARG A 351 18.67 17.20 6.46
CA ARG A 351 18.34 17.95 5.24
C ARG A 351 18.11 17.01 4.05
N TRP A 352 17.03 16.26 4.07
CA TRP A 352 16.71 15.25 3.05
C TRP A 352 16.70 15.77 1.62
N SER A 353 16.24 17.00 1.36
CA SER A 353 16.20 17.51 -0.02
C SER A 353 17.58 17.76 -0.62
N ALA A 354 18.53 18.21 0.20
CA ALA A 354 19.92 18.37 -0.24
C ALA A 354 20.64 17.01 -0.29
N TYR A 355 20.26 16.07 0.58
CA TYR A 355 20.81 14.72 0.60
C TYR A 355 20.37 13.85 -0.60
N GLU A 356 19.10 13.88 -1.01
CA GLU A 356 18.57 13.00 -2.07
C GLU A 356 19.32 13.09 -3.41
N PRO A 357 19.67 14.27 -3.94
CA PRO A 357 20.54 14.38 -5.12
C PRO A 357 21.90 13.71 -4.94
N LYS A 358 22.45 13.69 -3.72
CA LYS A 358 23.72 13.05 -3.39
C LYS A 358 23.58 11.54 -3.23
N ALA A 359 22.48 11.07 -2.65
CA ALA A 359 22.13 9.65 -2.68
C ALA A 359 21.95 9.14 -4.12
N ARG A 360 21.36 9.95 -5.02
CA ARG A 360 21.25 9.63 -6.45
C ARG A 360 22.61 9.52 -7.12
N GLU A 361 23.49 10.50 -6.91
CA GLU A 361 24.87 10.50 -7.41
C GLU A 361 25.60 9.22 -6.96
N PHE A 362 25.50 8.91 -5.66
CA PHE A 362 26.08 7.70 -5.08
C PHE A 362 25.46 6.40 -5.64
N TYR A 363 24.14 6.35 -5.84
CA TYR A 363 23.48 5.21 -6.47
C TYR A 363 24.07 4.94 -7.86
N PHE A 364 24.18 5.95 -8.72
CA PHE A 364 24.74 5.78 -10.06
C PHE A 364 26.23 5.48 -10.04
N HIS A 365 26.97 5.97 -9.04
CA HIS A 365 28.35 5.55 -8.80
C HIS A 365 28.42 4.03 -8.56
N ILE A 366 27.58 3.47 -7.67
CA ILE A 366 27.51 2.01 -7.45
C ILE A 366 27.14 1.28 -8.75
N VAL A 367 26.16 1.78 -9.50
CA VAL A 367 25.75 1.19 -10.80
C VAL A 367 26.92 1.15 -11.79
N SER A 368 27.71 2.22 -11.85
CA SER A 368 28.85 2.31 -12.76
C SER A 368 30.04 1.45 -12.33
N GLU A 369 30.28 1.34 -11.01
CA GLU A 369 31.43 0.62 -10.46
C GLU A 369 31.16 -0.90 -10.40
N MET A 370 29.93 -1.31 -10.11
CA MET A 370 29.54 -2.70 -9.89
C MET A 370 28.29 -3.12 -10.69
N PRO A 371 28.25 -2.93 -12.04
CA PRO A 371 27.02 -3.12 -12.83
C PRO A 371 26.48 -4.55 -12.77
N LEU A 372 27.36 -5.56 -12.79
CA LEU A 372 26.94 -6.96 -12.73
C LEU A 372 26.34 -7.31 -11.36
N GLU A 373 26.88 -6.79 -10.27
CA GLU A 373 26.33 -7.01 -8.93
C GLU A 373 25.00 -6.29 -8.75
N VAL A 374 24.82 -5.09 -9.33
CA VAL A 374 23.54 -4.39 -9.34
C VAL A 374 22.48 -5.16 -10.13
N LEU A 375 22.81 -5.67 -11.33
CA LEU A 375 21.90 -6.51 -12.11
C LEU A 375 21.52 -7.78 -11.33
N LYS A 376 22.51 -8.45 -10.72
CA LYS A 376 22.28 -9.61 -9.86
C LYS A 376 21.40 -9.27 -8.65
N THR A 377 21.54 -8.08 -8.07
CA THR A 377 20.64 -7.61 -7.00
C THR A 377 19.19 -7.62 -7.45
N TYR A 378 18.88 -6.93 -8.55
CA TYR A 378 17.51 -6.76 -9.01
C TYR A 378 16.88 -8.01 -9.62
N PHE A 379 17.65 -8.79 -10.40
CA PHE A 379 17.11 -9.93 -11.13
C PHE A 379 17.22 -11.27 -10.41
N VAL A 380 18.10 -11.39 -9.40
CA VAL A 380 18.33 -12.66 -8.69
C VAL A 380 18.06 -12.52 -7.20
N LEU A 381 18.71 -11.58 -6.52
CA LEU A 381 18.64 -11.49 -5.06
C LEU A 381 17.27 -11.00 -4.58
N MET A 382 16.72 -9.93 -5.15
CA MET A 382 15.41 -9.40 -4.74
C MET A 382 14.27 -10.41 -4.95
N PRO A 383 14.15 -11.09 -6.11
CA PRO A 383 13.16 -12.17 -6.27
C PRO A 383 13.37 -13.31 -5.28
N ARG A 384 14.62 -13.69 -4.99
CA ARG A 384 14.92 -14.72 -3.99
C ARG A 384 14.50 -14.30 -2.58
N ILE A 385 14.74 -13.04 -2.19
CA ILE A 385 14.29 -12.48 -0.90
C ILE A 385 12.77 -12.48 -0.85
N PHE A 386 12.09 -12.08 -1.92
CA PHE A 386 10.63 -12.13 -2.00
C PHE A 386 10.09 -13.56 -1.81
N ILE A 387 10.68 -14.56 -2.48
CA ILE A 387 10.31 -15.97 -2.31
C ILE A 387 10.59 -16.45 -0.88
N ALA A 388 11.70 -16.02 -0.26
CA ALA A 388 12.00 -16.34 1.14
C ALA A 388 10.96 -15.72 2.08
N ASN A 389 10.60 -14.45 1.89
CA ASN A 389 9.53 -13.79 2.66
C ASN A 389 8.19 -14.53 2.49
N LEU A 390 7.82 -14.92 1.26
CA LEU A 390 6.61 -15.70 0.98
C LEU A 390 6.63 -17.07 1.66
N SER A 391 7.78 -17.76 1.62
CA SER A 391 7.98 -19.06 2.26
C SER A 391 7.85 -18.94 3.77
N TYR A 392 8.47 -17.91 4.35
CA TYR A 392 8.36 -17.60 5.76
C TYR A 392 6.93 -17.27 6.15
N MET A 393 6.23 -16.38 5.43
CA MET A 393 4.80 -16.10 5.65
C MET A 393 3.94 -17.36 5.60
N SER A 394 4.30 -18.33 4.77
CA SER A 394 3.57 -19.60 4.61
C SER A 394 3.89 -20.65 5.69
N GLY A 395 4.76 -20.32 6.65
CA GLY A 395 5.11 -21.18 7.79
C GLY A 395 6.40 -22.00 7.62
N TYR A 396 7.11 -21.87 6.51
CA TYR A 396 8.41 -22.52 6.35
C TYR A 396 9.51 -21.74 7.10
N PRO A 397 10.49 -22.41 7.72
CA PRO A 397 11.58 -21.74 8.45
C PRO A 397 12.64 -21.12 7.52
N ILE A 398 12.37 -21.01 6.23
CA ILE A 398 13.27 -20.37 5.26
C ILE A 398 13.11 -18.85 5.42
N PHE A 399 13.79 -18.29 6.39
CA PHE A 399 13.87 -16.86 6.61
C PHE A 399 15.33 -16.40 6.49
N GLN A 400 15.55 -15.30 5.77
CA GLN A 400 16.87 -14.68 5.70
C GLN A 400 17.02 -13.68 6.83
N ASP A 401 17.05 -14.18 8.07
CA ASP A 401 17.25 -13.38 9.30
C ASP A 401 18.42 -12.39 9.15
N SER A 402 19.49 -12.81 8.46
CA SER A 402 20.71 -12.01 8.30
C SER A 402 20.53 -10.70 7.52
N LEU A 403 19.44 -10.54 6.77
CA LEU A 403 19.11 -9.29 6.06
C LEU A 403 18.21 -8.35 6.87
N TRP A 404 17.71 -8.80 8.02
CA TRP A 404 16.73 -8.09 8.82
C TRP A 404 17.26 -7.82 10.22
N LYS A 405 17.83 -6.63 10.45
CA LYS A 405 18.36 -6.24 11.77
C LYS A 405 17.48 -5.25 12.55
N GLY A 406 16.50 -4.62 11.88
CA GLY A 406 15.76 -3.46 12.43
C GLY A 406 14.36 -3.73 12.97
N GLY A 407 13.93 -4.98 13.15
CA GLY A 407 12.59 -5.29 13.66
C GLY A 407 12.49 -6.66 14.31
N THR A 408 11.51 -6.84 15.18
CA THR A 408 11.25 -8.14 15.82
C THR A 408 10.31 -8.97 14.95
N PHE A 409 10.68 -10.22 14.73
CA PHE A 409 9.85 -11.22 14.07
C PHE A 409 9.25 -12.17 15.11
N GLU A 410 8.00 -12.59 14.90
CA GLU A 410 7.41 -13.64 15.72
C GLU A 410 8.15 -14.97 15.53
N THR A 411 8.35 -15.70 16.62
CA THR A 411 8.92 -17.05 16.54
C THR A 411 7.94 -18.01 15.82
N PRO A 412 8.42 -19.12 15.24
CA PRO A 412 7.54 -20.13 14.66
C PRO A 412 6.41 -20.59 15.60
N GLU A 413 6.67 -20.69 16.91
CA GLU A 413 5.71 -21.07 17.94
C GLU A 413 4.65 -19.99 18.16
N GLN A 414 5.06 -18.72 18.24
CA GLN A 414 4.14 -17.58 18.37
C GLN A 414 3.20 -17.51 17.16
N ARG A 415 3.74 -17.69 15.94
CA ARG A 415 2.94 -17.74 14.71
C ARG A 415 1.98 -18.91 14.70
N ALA A 416 2.40 -20.07 15.22
CA ALA A 416 1.56 -21.26 15.32
C ALA A 416 0.36 -21.03 16.23
N GLN A 417 0.61 -20.45 17.41
CA GLN A 417 -0.40 -20.13 18.40
C GLN A 417 -1.41 -19.10 17.88
N ARG A 418 -0.93 -18.06 17.18
CA ARG A 418 -1.77 -16.98 16.63
C ARG A 418 -2.34 -17.28 15.24
N GLN A 419 -1.95 -18.40 14.63
CA GLN A 419 -2.29 -18.76 13.25
C GLN A 419 -1.88 -17.69 12.22
N HIS A 420 -0.76 -17.01 12.48
CA HIS A 420 -0.19 -15.97 11.63
C HIS A 420 0.57 -16.59 10.45
N TYR A 421 -0.19 -17.18 9.54
CA TYR A 421 0.32 -17.74 8.30
C TYR A 421 -0.51 -17.34 7.10
N LEU A 422 0.21 -17.09 6.01
CA LEU A 422 -0.31 -17.07 4.67
C LEU A 422 -0.73 -18.48 4.28
N ASN A 423 -2.03 -18.73 4.30
CA ASN A 423 -2.61 -19.97 3.83
C ASN A 423 -3.59 -19.67 2.70
N PRO A 424 -3.17 -19.81 1.42
CA PRO A 424 -4.03 -19.62 0.26
C PRO A 424 -5.21 -20.60 0.19
N LEU A 425 -5.20 -21.66 0.99
CA LEU A 425 -6.24 -22.68 1.05
C LEU A 425 -7.15 -22.52 2.27
N ARG A 426 -7.19 -21.34 2.90
CA ARG A 426 -8.12 -21.07 4.00
C ARG A 426 -9.56 -21.40 3.57
N PRO A 427 -10.34 -22.17 4.36
CA PRO A 427 -11.65 -22.66 3.95
C PRO A 427 -12.59 -21.57 3.43
N PHE A 428 -12.64 -20.42 4.10
CA PHE A 428 -13.47 -19.31 3.67
C PHE A 428 -13.11 -18.79 2.27
N ALA A 429 -11.81 -18.59 1.98
CA ALA A 429 -11.36 -18.16 0.67
C ALA A 429 -11.73 -19.17 -0.42
N LEU A 430 -11.53 -20.47 -0.15
CA LEU A 430 -11.89 -21.54 -1.09
C LEU A 430 -13.41 -21.65 -1.31
N LEU A 431 -14.22 -21.47 -0.27
CA LEU A 431 -15.68 -21.45 -0.38
C LEU A 431 -16.14 -20.29 -1.26
N VAL A 432 -15.62 -19.09 -1.01
CA VAL A 432 -15.94 -17.88 -1.79
C VAL A 432 -15.54 -18.05 -3.26
N VAL A 433 -14.34 -18.58 -3.53
CA VAL A 433 -13.87 -18.89 -4.88
C VAL A 433 -14.71 -19.99 -5.55
N GLY A 434 -15.12 -21.01 -4.80
CA GLY A 434 -16.02 -22.07 -5.26
C GLY A 434 -17.39 -21.53 -5.68
N PHE A 435 -18.01 -20.67 -4.87
CA PHE A 435 -19.26 -20.00 -5.22
C PHE A 435 -19.11 -19.09 -6.43
N ALA A 436 -18.01 -18.33 -6.51
CA ALA A 436 -17.69 -17.52 -7.69
C ALA A 436 -17.58 -18.38 -8.95
N ALA A 437 -16.94 -19.55 -8.89
CA ALA A 437 -16.85 -20.50 -9.99
C ALA A 437 -18.22 -21.03 -10.43
N ILE A 438 -19.13 -21.34 -9.49
CA ILE A 438 -20.50 -21.78 -9.79
C ILE A 438 -21.26 -20.69 -10.55
N LEU A 439 -21.19 -19.44 -10.07
CA LEU A 439 -21.84 -18.29 -10.71
C LEU A 439 -21.24 -18.00 -12.10
N LEU A 440 -19.94 -18.19 -12.28
CA LEU A 440 -19.27 -18.10 -13.59
C LEU A 440 -19.71 -19.23 -14.54
N ALA A 441 -19.81 -20.47 -14.06
CA ALA A 441 -20.24 -21.60 -14.87
C ALA A 441 -21.66 -21.42 -15.40
N ALA A 442 -22.54 -20.86 -14.56
CA ALA A 442 -23.91 -20.52 -14.92
C ALA A 442 -24.00 -19.39 -15.97
N ASN A 443 -22.99 -18.52 -16.08
CA ASN A 443 -22.92 -17.43 -17.05
C ASN A 443 -21.81 -17.69 -18.08
N ALA A 444 -22.04 -18.66 -18.96
CA ALA A 444 -21.05 -19.24 -19.88
C ALA A 444 -20.54 -18.27 -20.96
N LYS A 445 -19.73 -17.28 -20.56
CA LYS A 445 -19.05 -16.33 -21.46
C LYS A 445 -17.55 -16.64 -21.50
N PRO A 446 -16.87 -16.40 -22.65
CA PRO A 446 -15.41 -16.45 -22.71
C PRO A 446 -14.81 -15.37 -21.80
N LEU A 447 -13.59 -15.59 -21.32
CA LEU A 447 -12.89 -14.63 -20.46
C LEU A 447 -12.78 -13.26 -21.16
N ASP A 448 -13.28 -12.23 -20.50
CA ASP A 448 -13.19 -10.84 -20.88
C ASP A 448 -11.73 -10.43 -20.71
N TRP A 449 -11.09 -10.13 -21.84
CA TRP A 449 -9.71 -9.69 -21.88
C TRP A 449 -9.44 -8.49 -20.93
N SER A 450 -10.43 -7.61 -20.69
CA SER A 450 -10.26 -6.45 -19.80
C SER A 450 -10.03 -6.88 -18.35
N VAL A 451 -10.65 -7.99 -17.92
CA VAL A 451 -10.45 -8.59 -16.59
C VAL A 451 -9.04 -9.17 -16.47
N ALA A 452 -8.57 -9.87 -17.51
CA ALA A 452 -7.23 -10.42 -17.55
C ALA A 452 -6.16 -9.32 -17.52
N VAL A 453 -6.33 -8.26 -18.34
CA VAL A 453 -5.41 -7.12 -18.38
C VAL A 453 -5.41 -6.35 -17.07
N ALA A 454 -6.58 -6.12 -16.45
CA ALA A 454 -6.66 -5.44 -15.16
C ALA A 454 -5.89 -6.20 -14.06
N ALA A 455 -6.09 -7.51 -13.97
CA ALA A 455 -5.36 -8.35 -13.02
C ALA A 455 -3.84 -8.35 -13.30
N ALA A 456 -3.44 -8.51 -14.56
CA ALA A 456 -2.03 -8.52 -14.95
C ALA A 456 -1.34 -7.17 -14.67
N LEU A 457 -1.98 -6.05 -15.00
CA LEU A 457 -1.45 -4.71 -14.71
C LEU A 457 -1.31 -4.49 -13.20
N ALA A 458 -2.29 -4.90 -12.40
CA ALA A 458 -2.22 -4.75 -10.94
C ALA A 458 -1.07 -5.59 -10.35
N ILE A 459 -0.93 -6.86 -10.76
CA ILE A 459 0.17 -7.74 -10.33
C ILE A 459 1.52 -7.13 -10.72
N ALA A 460 1.70 -6.78 -11.99
CA ALA A 460 2.96 -6.24 -12.50
C ALA A 460 3.33 -4.91 -11.83
N GLY A 461 2.35 -4.00 -11.67
CA GLY A 461 2.55 -2.73 -11.00
C GLY A 461 2.92 -2.89 -9.53
N SER A 462 2.27 -3.80 -8.81
CA SER A 462 2.55 -4.04 -7.39
C SER A 462 3.92 -4.64 -7.11
N ALA A 463 4.57 -5.23 -8.12
CA ALA A 463 5.94 -5.72 -8.01
C ALA A 463 6.97 -4.59 -8.05
N ILE A 464 6.61 -3.38 -8.53
CA ILE A 464 7.53 -2.26 -8.68
C ILE A 464 8.17 -1.87 -7.33
N PRO A 465 7.43 -1.58 -6.24
CA PRO A 465 8.06 -1.21 -4.97
C PRO A 465 8.99 -2.28 -4.38
N PRO A 466 8.59 -3.56 -4.22
CA PRO A 466 9.45 -4.56 -3.62
C PRO A 466 10.63 -4.97 -4.52
N VAL A 467 10.51 -4.87 -5.85
CA VAL A 467 11.58 -5.27 -6.78
C VAL A 467 12.52 -4.12 -7.13
N LEU A 468 12.06 -2.87 -7.23
CA LEU A 468 12.93 -1.75 -7.63
C LEU A 468 13.49 -0.96 -6.45
N VAL A 469 12.79 -0.96 -5.31
CA VAL A 469 13.15 -0.10 -4.18
C VAL A 469 13.68 -0.94 -3.03
N MET A 470 12.83 -1.76 -2.41
CA MET A 470 13.23 -2.44 -1.17
C MET A 470 12.42 -3.74 -0.98
N PRO A 471 13.04 -4.94 -0.97
CA PRO A 471 12.36 -6.24 -0.92
C PRO A 471 11.95 -6.60 0.51
N VAL A 472 11.22 -5.68 1.13
CA VAL A 472 10.86 -5.75 2.54
C VAL A 472 9.59 -6.53 2.73
N PHE A 473 9.52 -7.28 3.84
CA PHE A 473 8.35 -8.09 4.19
C PHE A 473 7.04 -7.29 4.07
N GLN A 474 6.98 -6.09 4.67
CA GLN A 474 5.76 -5.28 4.67
C GLN A 474 5.43 -4.66 3.30
N TYR A 475 6.42 -4.47 2.43
CA TYR A 475 6.20 -4.00 1.06
C TYR A 475 5.76 -5.12 0.12
N SER A 476 5.97 -6.38 0.54
CA SER A 476 5.62 -7.57 -0.25
C SER A 476 4.16 -7.99 -0.05
N GLN A 477 3.52 -7.63 1.07
CA GLN A 477 2.14 -8.06 1.37
C GLN A 477 1.13 -7.64 0.30
N LEU A 478 1.23 -6.41 -0.21
CA LEU A 478 0.34 -5.91 -1.26
C LEU A 478 0.54 -6.65 -2.59
N MET A 479 1.80 -6.93 -2.95
CA MET A 479 2.13 -7.73 -4.12
C MET A 479 1.60 -9.17 -3.98
N ILE A 480 1.80 -9.80 -2.82
CA ILE A 480 1.30 -11.16 -2.54
C ILE A 480 -0.23 -11.18 -2.62
N MET A 481 -0.92 -10.18 -2.09
CA MET A 481 -2.37 -10.04 -2.21
C MET A 481 -2.83 -10.05 -3.68
N LEU A 482 -2.13 -9.33 -4.55
CA LEU A 482 -2.48 -9.22 -5.96
C LEU A 482 -2.11 -10.49 -6.76
N VAL A 483 -1.00 -11.16 -6.40
CA VAL A 483 -0.67 -12.49 -6.94
C VAL A 483 -1.77 -13.50 -6.58
N LEU A 484 -2.18 -13.54 -5.31
CA LEU A 484 -3.31 -14.38 -4.87
C LEU A 484 -4.61 -14.05 -5.60
N THR A 485 -4.85 -12.77 -5.88
CA THR A 485 -6.02 -12.34 -6.66
C THR A 485 -6.00 -12.99 -8.04
N GLY A 486 -4.85 -12.96 -8.73
CA GLY A 486 -4.67 -13.65 -10.01
C GLY A 486 -4.87 -15.15 -9.91
N CYS A 487 -4.28 -15.80 -8.89
CA CYS A 487 -4.42 -17.25 -8.67
C CYS A 487 -5.88 -17.66 -8.44
N TYR A 488 -6.61 -16.95 -7.57
CA TYR A 488 -8.02 -17.23 -7.30
C TYR A 488 -8.92 -16.96 -8.49
N LEU A 489 -8.62 -15.94 -9.29
CA LEU A 489 -9.33 -15.68 -10.52
C LEU A 489 -9.16 -16.84 -11.51
N VAL A 490 -7.91 -17.27 -11.76
CA VAL A 490 -7.61 -18.42 -12.63
C VAL A 490 -8.30 -19.68 -12.13
N LEU A 491 -8.22 -19.95 -10.82
CA LEU A 491 -8.89 -21.09 -10.20
C LEU A 491 -10.42 -21.05 -10.40
N SER A 492 -11.04 -19.88 -10.20
CA SER A 492 -12.49 -19.68 -10.43
C SER A 492 -12.89 -20.02 -11.86
N PHE A 493 -12.13 -19.54 -12.85
CA PHE A 493 -12.39 -19.83 -14.26
C PHE A 493 -12.13 -21.29 -14.64
N ALA A 494 -11.08 -21.91 -14.09
CA ALA A 494 -10.77 -23.31 -14.34
C ALA A 494 -11.88 -24.24 -13.80
N LEU A 495 -12.32 -24.02 -12.56
CA LEU A 495 -13.44 -24.74 -11.95
C LEU A 495 -14.73 -24.53 -12.76
N ALA A 496 -15.01 -23.29 -13.17
CA ALA A 496 -16.18 -22.97 -13.99
C ALA A 496 -16.15 -23.67 -15.37
N ALA A 497 -14.98 -23.79 -15.99
CA ALA A 497 -14.81 -24.55 -17.23
C ALA A 497 -15.03 -26.05 -17.02
N GLY A 498 -14.51 -26.62 -15.92
CA GLY A 498 -14.71 -28.02 -15.55
C GLY A 498 -16.19 -28.36 -15.34
N MET A 499 -16.91 -27.55 -14.56
CA MET A 499 -18.35 -27.73 -14.33
C MET A 499 -19.17 -27.72 -15.61
N ARG A 500 -18.84 -26.82 -16.55
CA ARG A 500 -19.51 -26.76 -17.86
C ARG A 500 -19.30 -28.02 -18.69
N ARG A 501 -18.08 -28.55 -18.73
CA ARG A 501 -17.77 -29.80 -19.46
C ARG A 501 -18.54 -30.99 -18.91
N LEU A 502 -18.66 -31.08 -17.59
CA LEU A 502 -19.44 -32.13 -16.93
C LEU A 502 -20.94 -32.00 -17.25
N ALA A 503 -21.48 -30.79 -17.21
CA ALA A 503 -22.87 -30.53 -17.58
C ALA A 503 -23.16 -30.94 -19.03
N THR A 504 -22.30 -30.58 -19.98
CA THR A 504 -22.47 -30.97 -21.39
C THR A 504 -22.36 -32.48 -21.60
N ALA A 505 -21.40 -33.15 -20.93
CA ALA A 505 -21.22 -34.59 -21.05
C ALA A 505 -22.42 -35.38 -20.49
N SER A 506 -23.07 -34.85 -19.44
CA SER A 506 -24.28 -35.47 -18.87
C SER A 506 -25.48 -35.40 -19.83
N GLN A 507 -25.61 -34.31 -20.61
CA GLN A 507 -26.68 -34.16 -21.59
C GLN A 507 -26.50 -35.11 -22.78
N THR A 508 -25.25 -35.38 -23.20
CA THR A 508 -24.97 -36.30 -24.31
C THR A 508 -25.23 -37.77 -23.98
N LYS A 509 -25.22 -38.17 -22.69
CA LYS A 509 -25.51 -39.57 -22.29
C LYS A 509 -27.00 -39.90 -22.16
N VAL A 510 -27.84 -38.88 -22.09
CA VAL A 510 -29.31 -39.03 -21.93
C VAL A 510 -30.03 -39.01 -23.28
N LEU A 511 -29.35 -38.51 -24.33
CA LEU A 511 -29.74 -38.60 -25.72
C LEU A 511 -29.15 -39.87 -26.34
#